data_AF-A0A1I8GLE3-F1
#
_entry.id   AF-A0A1I8GLE3-F1
#
_cell.length_a   1.000
_cell.length_b   1.000
_cell.length_c   1.000
_cell.angle_alpha   90.00
_cell.angle_beta   90.00
_cell.angle_gamma   90.00
#
_symmetry.space_group_name_H-M   'P 1'
#
loop_
_entity.id
_entity.type
_entity.pdbx_description
1 polymer ?
#
loop_
_entity_poly.entity_id
_entity_poly.type
_entity_poly.pdbx_seq_one_letter_code
_entity_poly.pdbx_strand_id
1 'polypeptide(L)'
;NFGNSALQGGEPQQSLQPGSAAPSFTCKALLPDQSFGDVRLSDYSGKYVVLFFYPADFTFVCPTEIVAFSDRAEEFRRINCELLACSTDSHFVHLAWTNTPRQDGGLGRVSMPLLADRSQAVSRAYGVLKADEGVAYRGLFIISDRGLIRQVTINDLPVGRSVDETLRLVQAFQHADKHGEVCPAGWRPGDRAMKPDPSLSKEYFQPDGGGGPQPPDSPPAAVAAPEGAAAAPPEGDKAASSSQPEPEVKPAGSRIFPWLDEKAYKAHAFAPSPGCSCWKRRH
;
A
#
# COMPACT_ATOMS: atom_id res chain seq x y z
N ASN A 1 16.83 -49.39 7.93
CA ASN A 1 16.03 -48.23 8.36
C ASN A 1 16.76 -46.94 8.04
N PHE A 2 16.61 -46.44 6.83
CA PHE A 2 16.81 -45.02 6.53
C PHE A 2 15.63 -44.62 5.66
N GLY A 3 14.60 -44.08 6.33
CA GLY A 3 13.42 -43.57 5.67
C GLY A 3 13.77 -42.28 4.96
N ASN A 4 13.66 -42.30 3.63
CA ASN A 4 13.60 -41.11 2.80
C ASN A 4 12.31 -40.36 3.20
N SER A 5 12.43 -39.33 4.03
CA SER A 5 11.33 -38.40 4.26
C SER A 5 11.24 -37.52 3.01
N ALA A 6 10.19 -37.78 2.22
CA ALA A 6 9.83 -37.00 1.06
C ALA A 6 9.71 -35.53 1.47
N LEU A 7 10.58 -34.69 0.90
CA LEU A 7 10.35 -33.25 0.85
C LEU A 7 9.04 -33.05 0.07
N GLN A 8 7.98 -32.70 0.81
CA GLN A 8 6.70 -32.31 0.22
C GLN A 8 6.96 -31.11 -0.69
N GLY A 9 6.76 -31.33 -1.99
CA GLY A 9 6.84 -30.29 -2.99
C GLY A 9 5.83 -29.20 -2.68
N GLY A 10 6.32 -28.01 -2.37
CA GLY A 10 5.53 -26.80 -2.57
C GLY A 10 5.37 -26.65 -4.08
N GLU A 11 4.12 -26.62 -4.55
CA GLU A 11 3.80 -26.17 -5.90
C GLU A 11 4.56 -24.87 -6.17
N PRO A 12 5.30 -24.75 -7.29
CA PRO A 12 6.00 -23.52 -7.61
C PRO A 12 4.98 -22.39 -7.66
N GLN A 13 5.11 -21.42 -6.76
CA GLN A 13 4.21 -20.28 -6.67
C GLN A 13 4.29 -19.52 -8.00
N GLN A 14 3.23 -19.66 -8.80
CA GLN A 14 3.20 -19.10 -10.14
C GLN A 14 3.32 -17.58 -10.04
N SER A 15 4.41 -17.02 -10.59
CA SER A 15 4.63 -15.57 -10.54
C SER A 15 3.51 -14.88 -11.32
N LEU A 16 2.74 -14.02 -10.67
CA LEU A 16 1.72 -13.22 -11.34
C LEU A 16 2.40 -12.18 -12.23
N GLN A 17 2.16 -12.27 -13.53
CA GLN A 17 2.72 -11.35 -14.52
C GLN A 17 1.58 -10.58 -15.21
N PRO A 18 1.86 -9.42 -15.81
CA PRO A 18 0.93 -8.79 -16.73
C PRO A 18 0.46 -9.79 -17.81
N GLY A 19 -0.85 -9.82 -18.05
CA GLY A 19 -1.52 -10.77 -18.94
C GLY A 19 -2.04 -12.04 -18.26
N SER A 20 -1.58 -12.38 -17.05
CA SER A 20 -2.15 -13.48 -16.27
C SER A 20 -3.57 -13.14 -15.80
N ALA A 21 -4.44 -14.16 -15.70
CA ALA A 21 -5.71 -14.01 -15.01
C ALA A 21 -5.47 -13.72 -13.53
N ALA A 22 -6.17 -12.73 -12.99
CA ALA A 22 -6.09 -12.41 -11.58
C ALA A 22 -6.68 -13.56 -10.74
N PRO A 23 -5.98 -14.04 -9.67
CA PRO A 23 -6.52 -15.09 -8.83
C PRO A 23 -7.88 -14.69 -8.25
N SER A 24 -8.86 -15.58 -8.40
CA SER A 24 -10.19 -15.37 -7.85
C SER A 24 -10.14 -15.42 -6.33
N PHE A 25 -11.00 -14.63 -5.69
CA PHE A 25 -11.20 -14.69 -4.25
C PHE A 25 -12.65 -14.42 -3.89
N THR A 26 -13.05 -14.89 -2.72
CA THR A 26 -14.21 -14.44 -1.97
C THR A 26 -13.72 -14.13 -0.57
N CYS A 27 -13.94 -12.91 -0.10
CA CYS A 27 -13.42 -12.44 1.18
C CYS A 27 -14.51 -11.72 1.97
N LYS A 28 -14.54 -11.92 3.29
CA LYS A 28 -15.32 -11.06 4.17
C LYS A 28 -14.74 -9.65 4.13
N ALA A 29 -15.58 -8.63 4.11
CA ALA A 29 -15.15 -7.25 4.04
C ALA A 29 -16.00 -6.35 4.93
N LEU A 30 -15.39 -5.25 5.36
CA LEU A 30 -16.12 -4.06 5.79
C LEU A 30 -16.45 -3.23 4.55
N LEU A 31 -17.73 -2.96 4.32
CA LEU A 31 -18.21 -2.17 3.20
C LEU A 31 -18.24 -0.66 3.54
N PRO A 32 -18.29 0.24 2.53
CA PRO A 32 -18.29 1.69 2.75
C PRO A 32 -19.44 2.22 3.63
N ASP A 33 -20.55 1.49 3.70
CA ASP A 33 -21.70 1.79 4.54
C ASP A 33 -21.56 1.29 5.99
N GLN A 34 -20.36 0.82 6.36
CA GLN A 34 -20.02 0.19 7.65
C GLN A 34 -20.71 -1.16 7.92
N SER A 35 -21.35 -1.77 6.91
CA SER A 35 -21.87 -3.13 7.02
C SER A 35 -20.80 -4.18 6.72
N PHE A 36 -21.05 -5.43 7.13
CA PHE A 36 -20.22 -6.56 6.75
C PHE A 36 -20.83 -7.30 5.56
N GLY A 37 -20.00 -7.65 4.59
CA GLY A 37 -20.42 -8.37 3.39
C GLY A 37 -19.35 -9.33 2.88
N ASP A 38 -19.74 -10.18 1.92
CA ASP A 38 -18.79 -10.95 1.12
C ASP A 38 -18.50 -10.20 -0.17
N VAL A 39 -17.23 -10.03 -0.50
CA VAL A 39 -16.77 -9.41 -1.74
C VAL A 39 -16.03 -10.44 -2.57
N ARG A 40 -16.39 -10.55 -3.86
CA ARG A 40 -15.73 -11.43 -4.82
C ARG A 40 -15.11 -10.60 -5.93
N LEU A 41 -13.96 -11.05 -6.45
CA LEU A 41 -13.37 -10.39 -7.61
C LEU A 41 -14.33 -10.37 -8.82
N SER A 42 -15.13 -11.42 -8.98
CA SER A 42 -16.13 -11.54 -10.05
C SER A 42 -17.21 -10.45 -10.02
N ASP A 43 -17.46 -9.83 -8.86
CA ASP A 43 -18.48 -8.79 -8.71
C ASP A 43 -18.09 -7.50 -9.45
N TYR A 44 -16.82 -7.40 -9.85
CA TYR A 44 -16.23 -6.27 -10.57
C TYR A 44 -16.01 -6.55 -12.06
N SER A 45 -16.58 -7.62 -12.61
CA SER A 45 -16.52 -7.93 -14.04
C SER A 45 -16.99 -6.73 -14.89
N GLY A 46 -16.23 -6.38 -15.93
CA GLY A 46 -16.51 -5.21 -16.76
C GLY A 46 -16.02 -3.87 -16.17
N LYS A 47 -15.36 -3.88 -15.01
CA LYS A 47 -14.71 -2.71 -14.41
C LYS A 47 -13.22 -2.95 -14.20
N TYR A 48 -12.43 -1.89 -14.27
CA TYR A 48 -11.06 -1.96 -13.76
C TYR A 48 -11.09 -2.07 -12.24
N VAL A 49 -10.13 -2.79 -11.67
CA VAL A 49 -9.97 -2.92 -10.22
C VAL A 49 -8.54 -2.61 -9.84
N VAL A 50 -8.36 -1.71 -8.87
CA VAL A 50 -7.10 -1.58 -8.13
C VAL A 50 -7.27 -2.35 -6.83
N LEU A 51 -6.63 -3.51 -6.75
CA LEU A 51 -6.53 -4.29 -5.52
C LEU A 51 -5.17 -4.01 -4.88
N PHE A 52 -5.18 -3.47 -3.66
CA PHE A 52 -3.94 -3.21 -2.95
C PHE A 52 -3.94 -3.79 -1.55
N PHE A 53 -2.82 -4.42 -1.21
CA PHE A 53 -2.55 -5.02 0.08
C PHE A 53 -1.78 -4.04 0.97
N TYR A 54 -2.01 -4.11 2.27
CA TYR A 54 -1.24 -3.38 3.27
C TYR A 54 -0.91 -4.29 4.47
N PRO A 55 0.20 -4.03 5.18
CA PRO A 55 0.68 -4.94 6.22
C PRO A 55 -0.30 -5.23 7.36
N ALA A 56 -0.78 -4.19 8.05
CA ALA A 56 -1.62 -4.34 9.23
C ALA A 56 -2.38 -3.05 9.59
N ASP A 57 -3.54 -3.21 10.20
CA ASP A 57 -4.33 -2.15 10.85
C ASP A 57 -3.57 -1.53 12.05
N PHE A 58 -3.91 -0.29 12.41
CA PHE A 58 -3.32 0.45 13.55
C PHE A 58 -1.78 0.59 13.51
N THR A 59 -1.21 0.68 12.30
CA THR A 59 0.22 0.96 12.06
C THR A 59 0.42 2.34 11.41
N PHE A 60 1.62 2.64 10.89
CA PHE A 60 2.04 4.00 10.56
C PHE A 60 1.75 4.43 9.11
N VAL A 61 2.28 3.71 8.12
CA VAL A 61 2.15 4.08 6.69
C VAL A 61 0.82 3.59 6.09
N CYS A 62 0.26 2.50 6.61
CA CYS A 62 -1.01 1.94 6.13
C CYS A 62 -2.19 2.92 6.15
N PRO A 63 -2.46 3.68 7.25
CA PRO A 63 -3.58 4.62 7.25
C PRO A 63 -3.41 5.74 6.23
N THR A 64 -2.17 6.19 5.96
CA THR A 64 -1.94 7.27 4.99
C THR A 64 -2.29 6.84 3.57
N GLU A 65 -1.98 5.60 3.20
CA GLU A 65 -2.33 5.05 1.87
C GLU A 65 -3.84 4.86 1.72
N ILE A 66 -4.49 4.23 2.70
CA ILE A 66 -5.93 3.94 2.66
C ILE A 66 -6.73 5.25 2.61
N VAL A 67 -6.36 6.24 3.41
CA VAL A 67 -7.01 7.56 3.40
C VAL A 67 -6.81 8.26 2.06
N ALA A 68 -5.60 8.27 1.51
CA ALA A 68 -5.32 8.93 0.23
C ALA A 68 -6.11 8.31 -0.94
N PHE A 69 -6.22 6.98 -0.98
CA PHE A 69 -7.07 6.30 -1.96
C PHE A 69 -8.56 6.55 -1.72
N SER A 70 -9.01 6.50 -0.45
CA SER A 70 -10.41 6.73 -0.10
C SER A 70 -10.88 8.15 -0.48
N ASP A 71 -10.08 9.17 -0.16
CA ASP A 71 -10.44 10.57 -0.42
C ASP A 71 -10.51 10.87 -1.93
N ARG A 72 -9.81 10.07 -2.75
CA ARG A 72 -9.78 10.16 -4.22
C ARG A 72 -10.54 9.06 -4.92
N ALA A 73 -11.32 8.24 -4.21
CA ALA A 73 -12.02 7.08 -4.77
C ALA A 73 -12.94 7.46 -5.94
N GLU A 74 -13.52 8.67 -5.89
CA GLU A 74 -14.40 9.16 -6.95
C GLU A 74 -13.67 9.41 -8.28
N GLU A 75 -12.37 9.76 -8.26
CA GLU A 75 -11.58 9.88 -9.49
C GLU A 75 -11.46 8.55 -10.23
N PHE A 76 -11.33 7.44 -9.49
CA PHE A 76 -11.29 6.08 -10.05
C PHE A 76 -12.67 5.66 -10.57
N ARG A 77 -13.75 5.91 -9.81
CA ARG A 77 -15.11 5.55 -10.24
C ARG A 77 -15.53 6.24 -11.53
N ARG A 78 -15.15 7.51 -11.71
CA ARG A 78 -15.43 8.27 -12.95
C ARG A 78 -14.84 7.64 -14.20
N ILE A 79 -13.75 6.89 -14.06
CA ILE A 79 -13.11 6.15 -15.15
C ILE A 79 -13.46 4.65 -15.11
N ASN A 80 -14.59 4.26 -14.51
CA ASN A 80 -15.04 2.87 -14.40
C ASN A 80 -14.00 1.95 -13.72
N CYS A 81 -13.37 2.45 -12.66
CA CYS A 81 -12.42 1.72 -11.84
C CYS A 81 -12.84 1.70 -10.36
N GLU A 82 -12.78 0.53 -9.73
CA GLU A 82 -13.08 0.36 -8.31
C GLU A 82 -11.80 0.07 -7.52
N LEU A 83 -11.79 0.48 -6.25
CA LEU A 83 -10.67 0.29 -5.33
C LEU A 83 -11.02 -0.79 -4.30
N LEU A 84 -10.07 -1.67 -3.97
CA LEU A 84 -10.17 -2.67 -2.91
C LEU A 84 -8.88 -2.65 -2.08
N ALA A 85 -9.02 -2.47 -0.77
CA ALA A 85 -7.91 -2.60 0.17
C ALA A 85 -7.97 -3.96 0.87
N CYS A 86 -6.83 -4.60 1.12
CA CYS A 86 -6.78 -5.93 1.74
C CYS A 86 -5.66 -6.02 2.78
N SER A 87 -5.93 -6.58 3.95
CA SER A 87 -4.89 -7.02 4.89
C SER A 87 -5.25 -8.36 5.49
N THR A 88 -4.34 -8.90 6.30
CA THR A 88 -4.57 -10.16 7.02
C THR A 88 -5.35 -9.96 8.33
N ASP A 89 -5.85 -8.76 8.61
CA ASP A 89 -6.69 -8.46 9.78
C ASP A 89 -8.15 -8.94 9.60
N SER A 90 -8.95 -8.82 10.66
CA SER A 90 -10.37 -9.21 10.61
C SER A 90 -11.25 -8.02 10.25
N HIS A 91 -12.42 -8.28 9.66
CA HIS A 91 -13.43 -7.24 9.38
C HIS A 91 -13.91 -6.51 10.64
N PHE A 92 -13.82 -7.13 11.83
CA PHE A 92 -14.09 -6.45 13.11
C PHE A 92 -13.01 -5.42 13.46
N VAL A 93 -11.74 -5.75 13.19
CA VAL A 93 -10.61 -4.83 13.42
C VAL A 93 -10.70 -3.65 12.45
N HIS A 94 -11.04 -3.90 11.18
CA HIS A 94 -11.33 -2.84 10.21
C HIS A 94 -12.43 -1.89 10.70
N LEU A 95 -13.54 -2.43 11.25
CA LEU A 95 -14.62 -1.61 11.78
C LEU A 95 -14.12 -0.73 12.95
N ALA A 96 -13.38 -1.31 13.89
CA ALA A 96 -12.79 -0.55 14.99
C ALA A 96 -11.85 0.55 14.48
N TRP A 97 -11.06 0.28 13.44
CA TRP A 97 -10.11 1.24 12.88
C TRP A 97 -10.79 2.39 12.12
N THR A 98 -11.86 2.11 11.38
CA THR A 98 -12.70 3.14 10.74
C THR A 98 -13.48 4.00 11.75
N ASN A 99 -13.76 3.46 12.93
CA ASN A 99 -14.36 4.22 14.04
C ASN A 99 -13.34 5.08 14.81
N THR A 100 -12.04 4.86 14.58
CA THR A 100 -10.97 5.66 15.20
C THR A 100 -10.76 6.95 14.40
N PRO A 101 -10.70 8.14 15.05
CA PRO A 101 -10.43 9.41 14.36
C PRO A 101 -9.07 9.42 13.65
N ARG A 102 -8.99 10.11 12.50
CA ARG A 102 -7.74 10.23 11.71
C ARG A 102 -6.59 10.86 12.49
N GLN A 103 -6.88 11.85 13.34
CA GLN A 103 -5.89 12.51 14.21
C GLN A 103 -5.24 11.56 15.23
N ASP A 104 -5.90 10.44 15.55
CA ASP A 104 -5.41 9.41 16.47
C ASP A 104 -4.82 8.20 15.72
N GLY A 105 -4.57 8.33 14.41
CA GLY A 105 -4.06 7.25 13.56
C GLY A 105 -5.13 6.29 13.03
N GLY A 106 -6.41 6.65 13.15
CA GLY A 106 -7.52 5.92 12.55
C GLY A 106 -7.78 6.27 11.07
N LEU A 107 -8.79 5.64 10.48
CA LEU A 107 -9.17 5.90 9.08
C LEU A 107 -10.32 6.90 8.95
N GLY A 108 -11.20 6.98 9.95
CA GLY A 108 -12.54 7.54 9.76
C GLY A 108 -13.35 6.74 8.74
N ARG A 109 -14.36 7.37 8.13
CA ARG A 109 -15.13 6.75 7.04
C ARG A 109 -14.25 6.58 5.80
N VAL A 110 -14.28 5.38 5.23
CA VAL A 110 -13.58 5.03 3.99
C VAL A 110 -14.57 4.74 2.86
N SER A 111 -14.20 5.09 1.64
CA SER A 111 -15.06 5.04 0.45
C SER A 111 -14.84 3.79 -0.41
N MET A 112 -14.26 2.74 0.16
CA MET A 112 -13.96 1.48 -0.52
C MET A 112 -14.02 0.30 0.45
N PRO A 113 -14.28 -0.93 -0.02
CA PRO A 113 -14.23 -2.12 0.81
C PRO A 113 -12.84 -2.39 1.41
N LEU A 114 -12.83 -2.80 2.68
CA LEU A 114 -11.65 -3.33 3.37
C LEU A 114 -11.80 -4.85 3.51
N LEU A 115 -11.04 -5.61 2.73
CA LEU A 115 -11.05 -7.07 2.67
C LEU A 115 -10.24 -7.67 3.84
N ALA A 116 -10.83 -8.64 4.53
CA ALA A 116 -10.26 -9.30 5.69
C ALA A 116 -9.71 -10.70 5.34
N ASP A 117 -8.46 -10.77 4.87
CA ASP A 117 -7.77 -12.01 4.49
C ASP A 117 -7.19 -12.76 5.70
N ARG A 118 -8.05 -13.09 6.68
CA ARG A 118 -7.66 -13.80 7.91
C ARG A 118 -6.99 -15.15 7.67
N SER A 119 -7.34 -15.81 6.57
CA SER A 119 -6.74 -17.10 6.19
C SER A 119 -5.40 -16.94 5.47
N GLN A 120 -5.00 -15.71 5.13
CA GLN A 120 -3.82 -15.38 4.32
C GLN A 120 -3.86 -15.99 2.91
N ALA A 121 -5.01 -16.52 2.48
CA ALA A 121 -5.15 -17.24 1.24
C ALA A 121 -5.07 -16.29 0.05
N VAL A 122 -5.67 -15.10 0.17
CA VAL A 122 -5.65 -14.09 -0.89
C VAL A 122 -4.23 -13.53 -1.03
N SER A 123 -3.59 -13.14 0.07
CA SER A 123 -2.22 -12.62 0.09
C SER A 123 -1.22 -13.63 -0.49
N ARG A 124 -1.42 -14.93 -0.21
CA ARG A 124 -0.60 -16.02 -0.78
C ARG A 124 -0.85 -16.21 -2.26
N ALA A 125 -2.10 -16.23 -2.70
CA ALA A 125 -2.47 -16.35 -4.11
C ALA A 125 -1.93 -15.18 -4.95
N TYR A 126 -1.89 -13.97 -4.37
CA TYR A 126 -1.32 -12.79 -5.00
C TYR A 126 0.20 -12.67 -4.86
N GLY A 127 0.87 -13.59 -4.16
CA GLY A 127 2.34 -13.58 -4.05
C GLY A 127 2.90 -12.48 -3.16
N VAL A 128 2.10 -11.90 -2.27
CA VAL A 128 2.48 -10.75 -1.43
C VAL A 128 2.54 -11.07 0.06
N LEU A 129 2.23 -12.31 0.45
CA LEU A 129 2.32 -12.72 1.85
C LEU A 129 3.78 -12.80 2.33
N LYS A 130 4.10 -12.00 3.35
CA LYS A 130 5.31 -12.14 4.16
C LYS A 130 5.06 -13.22 5.23
N ALA A 131 5.28 -14.47 4.85
CA ALA A 131 4.82 -15.64 5.60
C ALA A 131 5.41 -15.79 7.01
N ASP A 132 6.62 -15.26 7.24
CA ASP A 132 7.29 -15.27 8.54
C ASP A 132 6.70 -14.27 9.55
N GLU A 133 6.03 -13.21 9.07
CA GLU A 133 5.35 -12.23 9.92
C GLU A 133 3.82 -12.33 9.87
N GLY A 134 3.26 -13.08 8.92
CA GLY A 134 1.81 -13.25 8.77
C GLY A 134 1.08 -12.01 8.25
N VAL A 135 1.81 -11.09 7.63
CA VAL A 135 1.31 -9.84 7.03
C VAL A 135 1.55 -9.83 5.52
N ALA A 136 0.90 -8.93 4.79
CA ALA A 136 1.18 -8.71 3.38
C ALA A 136 2.23 -7.61 3.18
N TYR A 137 3.10 -7.76 2.18
CA TYR A 137 3.85 -6.64 1.61
C TYR A 137 2.88 -5.60 1.01
N ARG A 138 3.39 -4.40 0.70
CA ARG A 138 2.63 -3.34 0.04
C ARG A 138 2.47 -3.62 -1.46
N GLY A 139 1.76 -4.71 -1.78
CA GLY A 139 1.44 -5.10 -3.15
C GLY A 139 0.22 -4.36 -3.70
N LEU A 140 0.27 -3.90 -4.93
CA LEU A 140 -0.83 -3.26 -5.65
C LEU A 140 -0.93 -3.90 -7.03
N PHE A 141 -2.15 -4.24 -7.42
CA PHE A 141 -2.48 -4.90 -8.67
C PHE A 141 -3.52 -4.07 -9.41
N ILE A 142 -3.21 -3.68 -10.64
CA ILE A 142 -4.22 -3.13 -11.57
C ILE A 142 -4.75 -4.29 -12.40
N ILE A 143 -6.04 -4.57 -12.25
CA ILE A 143 -6.76 -5.65 -12.92
C ILE A 143 -7.71 -5.00 -13.94
N SER A 144 -7.67 -5.43 -15.20
CA SER A 144 -8.55 -4.90 -16.23
C SER A 144 -9.99 -5.38 -16.06
N ASP A 145 -10.90 -4.74 -16.79
CA ASP A 145 -12.30 -5.15 -16.99
C ASP A 145 -12.51 -6.62 -17.38
N ARG A 146 -11.53 -7.23 -18.06
CA ARG A 146 -11.48 -8.65 -18.41
C ARG A 146 -10.89 -9.58 -17.33
N GLY A 147 -10.58 -9.07 -16.14
CA GLY A 147 -9.99 -9.85 -15.05
C GLY A 147 -8.52 -10.25 -15.26
N LEU A 148 -7.79 -9.53 -16.12
CA LEU A 148 -6.36 -9.75 -16.37
C LEU A 148 -5.52 -8.76 -15.58
N ILE A 149 -4.43 -9.23 -14.99
CA ILE A 149 -3.45 -8.36 -14.35
C ILE A 149 -2.76 -7.53 -15.43
N ARG A 150 -2.71 -6.21 -15.26
CA ARG A 150 -2.05 -5.27 -16.17
C ARG A 150 -0.77 -4.72 -15.59
N GLN A 151 -0.71 -4.60 -14.26
CA GLN A 151 0.42 -4.01 -13.56
C GLN A 151 0.49 -4.53 -12.12
N VAL A 152 1.71 -4.68 -11.62
CA VAL A 152 2.02 -5.08 -10.25
C VAL A 152 3.09 -4.15 -9.68
N THR A 153 2.79 -3.48 -8.56
CA THR A 153 3.76 -2.72 -7.76
C THR A 153 3.89 -3.39 -6.40
N ILE A 154 5.10 -3.77 -5.98
CA ILE A 154 5.34 -4.30 -4.63
C ILE A 154 6.41 -3.44 -3.98
N ASN A 155 6.02 -2.72 -2.93
CA ASN A 155 6.96 -1.99 -2.09
C ASN A 155 7.28 -2.82 -0.84
N ASP A 156 8.51 -2.65 -0.34
CA ASP A 156 8.85 -3.07 1.01
C ASP A 156 8.06 -2.26 2.06
N LEU A 157 8.03 -2.76 3.30
CA LEU A 157 7.19 -2.24 4.38
C LEU A 157 7.33 -0.73 4.70
N PRO A 158 8.53 -0.09 4.65
CA PRO A 158 8.67 1.29 5.11
C PRO A 158 8.27 2.35 4.08
N VAL A 159 8.04 2.01 2.81
CA VAL A 159 7.82 2.99 1.72
C VAL A 159 6.40 2.89 1.15
N GLY A 160 5.62 3.96 1.31
CA GLY A 160 4.26 4.07 0.76
C GLY A 160 4.21 4.20 -0.77
N ARG A 161 3.04 3.95 -1.35
CA ARG A 161 2.74 4.05 -2.79
C ARG A 161 2.17 5.42 -3.17
N SER A 162 2.14 5.68 -4.47
CA SER A 162 1.57 6.90 -5.05
C SER A 162 0.19 6.65 -5.67
N VAL A 163 -0.81 7.41 -5.21
CA VAL A 163 -2.17 7.41 -5.78
C VAL A 163 -2.15 8.01 -7.19
N ASP A 164 -1.33 9.05 -7.41
CA ASP A 164 -1.22 9.71 -8.72
C ASP A 164 -0.67 8.77 -9.79
N GLU A 165 0.37 8.00 -9.47
CA GLU A 165 0.92 7.04 -10.42
C GLU A 165 -0.07 5.90 -10.69
N THR A 166 -0.79 5.46 -9.67
CA THR A 166 -1.83 4.43 -9.83
C THR A 166 -2.93 4.92 -10.77
N LEU A 167 -3.44 6.13 -10.57
CA LEU A 167 -4.47 6.73 -11.43
C LEU A 167 -3.97 6.90 -12.87
N ARG A 168 -2.75 7.41 -13.04
CA ARG A 168 -2.11 7.58 -14.36
C ARG A 168 -2.00 6.26 -15.11
N LEU A 169 -1.59 5.18 -14.42
CA LEU A 169 -1.47 3.85 -15.01
C LEU A 169 -2.83 3.28 -15.43
N VAL A 170 -3.88 3.42 -14.60
CA VAL A 170 -5.25 3.00 -14.98
C VAL A 170 -5.69 3.74 -16.26
N GLN A 171 -5.51 5.06 -16.31
CA GLN A 171 -5.86 5.87 -17.48
C GLN A 171 -5.05 5.45 -18.73
N ALA A 172 -3.77 5.16 -18.59
CA ALA A 172 -2.91 4.72 -19.69
C ALA A 172 -3.36 3.37 -20.26
N PHE A 173 -3.68 2.39 -19.40
CA PHE A 173 -4.19 1.11 -19.87
C PHE A 173 -5.55 1.22 -20.55
N GLN A 174 -6.44 2.07 -20.02
CA GLN A 174 -7.74 2.31 -20.66
C GLN A 174 -7.61 3.01 -22.01
N HIS A 175 -6.67 3.96 -22.14
CA HIS A 175 -6.37 4.60 -23.42
C HIS A 175 -5.87 3.56 -24.44
N ALA A 176 -4.89 2.76 -24.06
CA ALA A 176 -4.33 1.71 -24.92
C ALA A 176 -5.40 0.70 -25.36
N ASP A 177 -6.25 0.25 -24.44
CA ASP A 177 -7.32 -0.71 -24.72
C ASP A 177 -8.39 -0.13 -25.66
N LYS A 178 -8.71 1.16 -25.53
CA LYS A 178 -9.72 1.83 -26.35
C LYS A 178 -9.22 2.21 -27.74
N HIS A 179 -7.97 2.65 -27.86
CA HIS A 179 -7.43 3.25 -29.08
C HIS A 179 -6.50 2.31 -29.86
N GLY A 180 -6.03 1.21 -29.27
CA GLY A 180 -5.03 0.33 -29.90
C GLY A 180 -3.65 1.00 -30.06
N GLU A 181 -3.39 2.03 -29.26
CA GLU A 181 -2.15 2.80 -29.23
C GLU A 181 -1.30 2.38 -28.02
N VAL A 182 -0.02 2.77 -28.02
CA VAL A 182 0.88 2.62 -26.88
C VAL A 182 1.18 3.98 -26.25
N CYS A 183 1.26 3.99 -24.92
CA CYS A 183 1.53 5.18 -24.12
C CYS A 183 3.04 5.28 -23.83
N PRO A 184 3.71 6.37 -24.25
CA PRO A 184 5.15 6.59 -23.98
C PRO A 184 5.48 6.76 -22.49
N ALA A 185 6.78 6.86 -22.19
CA ALA A 185 7.26 7.11 -20.82
C ALA A 185 6.69 8.41 -20.26
N GLY A 186 6.11 8.34 -19.06
CA GLY A 186 5.52 9.49 -18.37
C GLY A 186 4.17 9.96 -18.92
N TRP A 187 3.57 9.24 -19.89
CA TRP A 187 2.30 9.62 -20.51
C TRP A 187 1.20 9.93 -19.50
N ARG A 188 0.46 11.01 -19.75
CA ARG A 188 -0.73 11.46 -19.05
C ARG A 188 -1.87 11.71 -20.04
N PRO A 189 -3.14 11.76 -19.60
CA PRO A 189 -4.25 12.13 -20.46
C PRO A 189 -4.00 13.47 -21.17
N GLY A 190 -4.10 13.46 -22.50
CA GLY A 190 -3.82 14.62 -23.37
C GLY A 190 -2.46 14.56 -24.06
N ASP A 191 -1.52 13.73 -23.58
CA ASP A 191 -0.23 13.53 -24.23
C ASP A 191 -0.37 12.70 -25.52
N ARG A 192 0.58 12.89 -26.44
CA ARG A 192 0.66 12.11 -27.67
C ARG A 192 0.90 10.64 -27.33
N ALA A 193 0.07 9.76 -27.89
CA ALA A 193 0.29 8.32 -27.92
C ALA A 193 0.86 7.89 -29.28
N MET A 194 1.30 6.64 -29.39
CA MET A 194 1.97 6.12 -30.58
C MET A 194 1.24 4.89 -31.11
N LYS A 195 1.10 4.78 -32.45
CA LYS A 195 0.63 3.55 -33.07
C LYS A 195 1.76 2.51 -33.07
N PRO A 196 1.52 1.26 -32.62
CA PRO A 196 2.54 0.22 -32.55
C PRO A 196 2.79 -0.42 -33.93
N ASP A 197 3.15 0.40 -34.92
CA ASP A 197 3.51 -0.02 -36.27
C ASP A 197 4.81 0.70 -36.71
N PRO A 198 5.79 0.00 -37.33
CA PRO A 198 7.07 0.61 -37.71
C PRO A 198 6.98 1.81 -38.66
N SER A 199 5.93 1.89 -39.47
CA SER A 199 5.70 3.00 -40.40
C SER A 199 4.93 4.12 -39.72
N LEU A 200 3.84 3.79 -39.03
CA LEU A 200 2.96 4.78 -38.40
C LEU A 200 3.59 5.43 -37.16
N SER A 201 4.45 4.72 -36.43
CA SER A 201 5.16 5.27 -35.27
C SER A 201 6.09 6.43 -35.63
N LYS A 202 6.54 6.54 -36.89
CA LYS A 202 7.38 7.66 -37.35
C LYS A 202 6.71 9.01 -37.18
N GLU A 203 5.38 9.08 -37.25
CA GLU A 203 4.61 10.30 -36.97
C GLU A 203 4.86 10.82 -35.55
N TYR A 204 5.04 9.92 -34.57
CA TYR A 204 5.38 10.29 -33.21
C TYR A 204 6.78 10.90 -33.11
N PHE A 205 7.77 10.32 -33.80
CA PHE A 205 9.18 10.71 -33.70
C PHE A 205 9.58 11.94 -34.53
N GLN A 206 8.68 12.52 -35.32
CA GLN A 206 8.99 13.72 -36.11
C GLN A 206 9.09 14.99 -35.24
N PRO A 207 10.05 15.90 -35.53
CA PRO A 207 10.36 17.05 -34.68
C PRO A 207 9.21 18.06 -34.51
N ASP A 208 8.30 18.17 -35.48
CA ASP A 208 7.20 19.13 -35.46
C ASP A 208 5.97 18.66 -34.64
N GLY A 209 6.02 17.45 -34.09
CA GLY A 209 5.00 16.89 -33.21
C GLY A 209 5.29 17.17 -31.73
N GLY A 210 5.29 18.44 -31.32
CA GLY A 210 5.68 18.91 -29.98
C GLY A 210 5.17 18.05 -28.80
N GLY A 211 6.04 17.17 -28.30
CA GLY A 211 5.73 16.28 -27.18
C GLY A 211 6.74 15.15 -26.95
N GLY A 212 8.01 15.33 -27.30
CA GLY A 212 9.06 14.46 -26.76
C GLY A 212 9.16 14.63 -25.24
N PRO A 213 9.57 13.60 -24.48
CA PRO A 213 9.67 13.70 -23.03
C PRO A 213 10.55 14.89 -22.65
N GLN A 214 9.99 15.86 -21.94
CA GLN A 214 10.78 16.88 -21.27
C GLN A 214 11.75 16.16 -20.32
N PRO A 215 13.06 16.37 -20.44
CA PRO A 215 14.00 15.82 -19.48
C PRO A 215 13.65 16.33 -18.07
N PRO A 216 13.79 15.49 -17.02
CA PRO A 216 13.64 15.97 -15.67
C PRO A 216 14.72 17.02 -15.40
N ASP A 217 14.28 18.22 -15.03
CA ASP A 217 15.06 19.29 -14.44
C ASP A 217 16.29 19.75 -15.25
N SER A 218 16.06 20.62 -16.24
CA SER A 218 17.03 21.71 -16.41
C SER A 218 16.99 22.54 -15.12
N PRO A 219 18.11 22.77 -14.44
CA PRO A 219 18.12 23.62 -13.24
C PRO A 219 17.53 24.98 -13.61
N PRO A 220 16.73 25.61 -12.72
CA PRO A 220 16.21 26.95 -13.00
C PRO A 220 17.40 27.85 -13.35
N ALA A 221 17.26 28.58 -14.45
CA ALA A 221 18.24 29.55 -14.91
C ALA A 221 18.76 30.33 -13.70
N ALA A 222 20.08 30.33 -13.53
CA ALA A 222 20.77 31.01 -12.45
C ALA A 222 20.15 32.40 -12.27
N VAL A 223 19.53 32.63 -11.11
CA VAL A 223 19.09 33.95 -10.70
C VAL A 223 20.36 34.79 -10.66
N ALA A 224 20.48 35.73 -11.58
CA ALA A 224 21.59 36.67 -11.62
C ALA A 224 21.69 37.35 -10.26
N ALA A 225 22.79 37.08 -9.54
CA ALA A 225 23.13 37.82 -8.34
C ALA A 225 23.33 39.29 -8.71
N PRO A 226 22.77 40.26 -7.97
CA PRO A 226 23.13 41.65 -8.17
C PRO A 226 24.58 41.86 -7.76
N GLU A 227 25.41 42.31 -8.71
CA GLU A 227 26.72 42.87 -8.45
C GLU A 227 26.59 44.13 -7.58
N GLY A 228 27.38 44.20 -6.51
CA GLY A 228 27.66 45.45 -5.81
C GLY A 228 27.34 45.47 -4.32
N ALA A 229 28.29 45.01 -3.51
CA ALA A 229 28.48 45.57 -2.17
C ALA A 229 29.97 45.47 -1.79
N ALA A 230 30.56 46.64 -1.57
CA ALA A 230 31.97 46.85 -1.33
C ALA A 230 32.45 46.26 0.00
N ALA A 231 33.71 45.82 -0.02
CA ALA A 231 34.46 45.36 1.14
C ALA A 231 34.73 46.51 2.14
N ALA A 232 34.66 46.19 3.44
CA ALA A 232 35.24 46.94 4.54
C ALA A 232 36.25 46.03 5.30
N PRO A 233 37.35 46.58 5.86
CA PRO A 233 38.52 45.80 6.29
C PRO A 233 38.35 45.21 7.71
N PRO A 234 39.24 44.27 8.13
CA PRO A 234 39.09 43.54 9.37
C PRO A 234 39.69 44.30 10.57
N GLU A 235 38.98 44.30 11.69
CA GLU A 235 39.53 44.67 13.00
C GLU A 235 39.44 43.49 13.98
N GLY A 236 40.61 43.04 14.43
CA GLY A 236 40.91 42.92 15.86
C GLY A 236 40.43 41.69 16.62
N ASP A 237 41.36 40.75 16.84
CA ASP A 237 41.33 39.74 17.89
C ASP A 237 40.99 40.32 19.29
N LYS A 238 40.07 39.65 20.01
CA LYS A 238 40.22 39.38 21.45
C LYS A 238 39.57 38.07 21.85
N ALA A 239 40.42 37.13 22.26
CA ALA A 239 40.05 35.96 23.03
C ALA A 239 39.45 36.37 24.39
N ALA A 240 38.31 35.77 24.75
CA ALA A 240 37.85 35.70 26.13
C ALA A 240 37.20 34.34 26.37
N SER A 241 37.95 33.53 27.11
CA SER A 241 37.52 32.37 27.87
C SER A 241 36.25 32.67 28.68
N SER A 242 35.22 31.84 28.53
CA SER A 242 34.27 31.58 29.61
C SER A 242 33.59 30.23 29.39
N SER A 243 34.04 29.27 30.20
CA SER A 243 33.42 27.98 30.47
C SER A 243 31.92 28.09 30.79
N GLN A 244 31.09 27.36 30.06
CA GLN A 244 29.71 27.05 30.45
C GLN A 244 29.65 25.56 30.81
N PRO A 245 29.02 25.16 31.93
CA PRO A 245 28.89 23.76 32.31
C PRO A 245 27.84 23.04 31.45
N GLU A 246 28.07 21.76 31.18
CA GLU A 246 27.16 20.86 30.48
C GLU A 246 25.79 20.77 31.18
N PRO A 247 24.67 20.64 30.44
CA PRO A 247 23.38 20.35 31.03
C PRO A 247 23.26 18.87 31.41
N GLU A 248 22.97 18.66 32.69
CA GLU A 248 22.67 17.38 33.35
C GLU A 248 21.51 16.63 32.68
N VAL A 249 21.76 15.40 32.21
CA VAL A 249 20.73 14.50 31.64
C VAL A 249 19.95 13.85 32.77
N LYS A 250 18.69 14.25 32.96
CA LYS A 250 17.73 13.53 33.83
C LYS A 250 17.18 12.30 33.10
N PRO A 251 17.03 11.14 33.76
CA PRO A 251 16.46 9.96 33.11
C PRO A 251 14.95 10.18 32.88
N ALA A 252 14.52 10.09 31.62
CA ALA A 252 13.12 10.12 31.25
C ALA A 252 12.41 8.83 31.70
N GLY A 253 11.89 8.83 32.92
CA GLY A 253 10.84 7.93 33.34
C GLY A 253 9.48 8.51 32.94
N SER A 254 9.07 8.38 31.68
CA SER A 254 7.71 8.72 31.24
C SER A 254 7.04 7.50 30.63
N ARG A 255 6.01 7.01 31.33
CA ARG A 255 5.15 5.89 30.99
C ARG A 255 4.53 6.07 29.59
N ILE A 256 4.80 5.14 28.71
CA ILE A 256 4.06 4.91 27.47
C ILE A 256 2.80 4.14 27.91
N PHE A 257 1.60 4.66 27.59
CA PHE A 257 0.27 4.13 27.95
C PHE A 257 -0.25 4.44 29.37
N PRO A 258 -1.13 5.45 29.54
CA PRO A 258 -1.75 5.77 30.83
C PRO A 258 -2.87 4.81 31.28
N TRP A 259 -3.23 3.78 30.49
CA TRP A 259 -4.40 2.91 30.78
C TRP A 259 -4.06 1.47 31.19
N LEU A 260 -2.78 1.06 31.13
CA LEU A 260 -2.37 -0.27 31.58
C LEU A 260 -2.21 -0.28 33.11
N ASP A 261 -3.29 -0.59 33.82
CA ASP A 261 -3.26 -0.88 35.25
C ASP A 261 -2.62 -2.26 35.49
N GLU A 262 -1.51 -2.27 36.22
CA GLU A 262 -0.62 -3.40 36.50
C GLU A 262 -1.27 -4.50 37.37
N LYS A 263 -2.53 -4.31 37.80
CA LYS A 263 -3.29 -5.28 38.59
C LYS A 263 -4.05 -6.34 37.80
N ALA A 264 -4.09 -6.27 36.46
CA ALA A 264 -4.80 -7.25 35.65
C ALA A 264 -3.96 -8.48 35.22
N TYR A 265 -2.65 -8.50 35.45
CA TYR A 265 -1.76 -9.58 34.95
C TYR A 265 -1.35 -10.64 36.00
N LYS A 266 -1.97 -10.65 37.19
CA LYS A 266 -1.72 -11.67 38.24
C LYS A 266 -2.98 -12.36 38.77
N ALA A 267 -3.93 -12.68 37.90
CA ALA A 267 -5.02 -13.58 38.25
C ALA A 267 -5.45 -14.39 37.03
N HIS A 268 -4.67 -15.41 36.64
CA HIS A 268 -5.17 -16.66 36.05
C HIS A 268 -3.99 -17.65 35.96
N ALA A 269 -3.52 -18.10 37.12
CA ALA A 269 -2.71 -19.30 37.23
C ALA A 269 -3.51 -20.33 38.04
N PHE A 270 -3.91 -21.41 37.34
CA PHE A 270 -4.29 -22.73 37.83
C PHE A 270 -5.21 -22.87 39.06
N ALA A 271 -6.43 -23.35 38.81
CA ALA A 271 -7.14 -24.25 39.73
C ALA A 271 -7.98 -25.27 38.94
N PRO A 272 -7.86 -26.60 39.19
CA PRO A 272 -8.70 -27.61 38.57
C PRO A 272 -10.04 -27.70 39.31
N SER A 273 -11.16 -27.57 38.60
CA SER A 273 -12.49 -27.75 39.16
C SER A 273 -12.93 -29.24 39.14
N PRO A 274 -13.64 -29.72 40.17
CA PRO A 274 -13.94 -31.13 40.39
C PRO A 274 -15.25 -31.56 39.71
N GLY A 275 -15.28 -32.82 39.27
CA GLY A 275 -16.53 -33.59 39.18
C GLY A 275 -17.18 -33.68 37.80
N CYS A 276 -16.84 -34.75 37.06
CA CYS A 276 -17.87 -35.52 36.36
C CYS A 276 -17.41 -36.97 36.26
N SER A 277 -17.88 -37.77 37.22
CA SER A 277 -17.75 -39.23 37.26
C SER A 277 -18.79 -39.87 36.35
N CYS A 278 -18.35 -40.59 35.32
CA CYS A 278 -18.99 -41.73 34.62
C CYS A 278 -18.11 -42.01 33.38
N TRP A 279 -17.64 -43.21 33.03
CA TRP A 279 -17.88 -44.57 33.48
C TRP A 279 -16.68 -45.43 33.04
N LYS A 280 -16.49 -46.56 33.72
CA LYS A 280 -15.34 -47.48 33.64
C LYS A 280 -15.26 -48.25 32.30
N ARG A 281 -14.02 -48.33 31.78
CA ARG A 281 -13.19 -49.54 31.56
C ARG A 281 -13.87 -50.80 30.98
N ARG A 282 -13.32 -51.33 29.87
CA ARG A 282 -13.03 -52.77 29.58
C ARG A 282 -12.01 -52.79 28.42
N HIS A 283 -10.75 -53.07 28.75
CA HIS A 283 -10.00 -54.31 28.53
C HIS A 283 -9.26 -54.32 27.19
#